data_AF-A0AAP2W4P5-F1
#
_entry.id   AF-A0AAP2W4P5-F1
#
_cell.length_a   1.000
_cell.length_b   1.000
_cell.length_c   1.000
_cell.angle_alpha   90.00
_cell.angle_beta   90.00
_cell.angle_gamma   90.00
#
_symmetry.space_group_name_H-M   'P 1'
#
loop_
_entity.id
_entity.type
_entity.pdbx_description
1 polymer ?
#
loop_
_entity_poly.entity_id
_entity_poly.type
_entity_poly.pdbx_seq_one_letter_code
_entity_poly.pdbx_strand_id
1 'polypeptide(L)'
;MQQKDRAIKYIIIVCLVLVFIFTSMCLNDKTDHDNFTDHDKFIFIDHHVHINGSMVQGEYMGPMIDFPTYSYDEETKTLSGLFYFEVNDTLKMIYGDGRSLSGAAGGGAGTVLQGVYGLPYEKDAMKIVSMDSSGTVTMEYNNETIILRSGEKWENITSGVRKFDLADNYAIVNLTRTDTIVNHGILEKTKIINHRK
;
A
#
# COMPACT_ATOMS: atom_id res chain seq x y z
N MET A 1 69.66 -0.45 -13.01
CA MET A 1 68.43 -0.13 -13.78
C MET A 1 67.38 -1.26 -13.71
N GLN A 2 67.79 -2.53 -13.80
CA GLN A 2 66.91 -3.71 -13.90
C GLN A 2 66.01 -4.04 -12.67
N GLN A 3 66.34 -3.56 -11.47
CA GLN A 3 65.62 -3.93 -10.23
C GLN A 3 64.39 -3.04 -9.96
N LYS A 4 64.44 -1.76 -10.36
CA LYS A 4 63.29 -0.83 -10.26
C LYS A 4 62.14 -1.26 -11.17
N ASP A 5 62.44 -1.74 -12.37
CA ASP A 5 61.44 -2.16 -13.34
C ASP A 5 60.67 -3.42 -12.90
N ARG A 6 61.31 -4.29 -12.10
CA ARG A 6 60.64 -5.46 -11.52
C ARG A 6 59.70 -5.05 -10.39
N ALA A 7 60.11 -4.13 -9.52
CA ALA A 7 59.27 -3.62 -8.44
C ALA A 7 58.02 -2.91 -8.95
N ILE A 8 58.14 -2.11 -10.02
CA ILE A 8 57.01 -1.44 -10.67
C ILE A 8 56.03 -2.46 -11.26
N LYS A 9 56.53 -3.54 -11.90
CA LYS A 9 55.67 -4.61 -12.41
C LYS A 9 54.90 -5.34 -11.31
N TYR A 10 55.53 -5.63 -10.16
CA TYR A 10 54.84 -6.27 -9.04
C TYR A 10 53.78 -5.36 -8.41
N ILE A 11 54.05 -4.05 -8.30
CA ILE A 11 53.07 -3.08 -7.79
C ILE A 11 51.85 -3.01 -8.72
N ILE A 12 52.06 -2.97 -10.04
CA ILE A 12 50.97 -2.95 -11.02
C ILE A 12 50.12 -4.24 -10.94
N ILE A 13 50.76 -5.41 -10.79
CA ILE A 13 50.05 -6.69 -10.66
C ILE A 13 49.24 -6.74 -9.35
N VAL A 14 49.81 -6.27 -8.22
CA VAL A 14 49.11 -6.23 -6.94
C VAL A 14 47.92 -5.25 -6.99
N CYS A 15 48.07 -4.09 -7.62
CA CYS A 15 46.98 -3.15 -7.84
C CYS A 15 45.87 -3.72 -8.72
N LEU A 16 46.21 -4.44 -9.80
CA LEU A 16 45.22 -5.08 -10.68
C LEU A 16 44.45 -6.21 -9.99
N VAL A 17 45.13 -7.00 -9.15
CA VAL A 17 44.47 -8.05 -8.34
C VAL A 17 43.56 -7.44 -7.27
N LEU A 18 43.98 -6.35 -6.61
CA LEU A 18 43.14 -5.66 -5.63
C LEU A 18 41.90 -5.03 -6.29
N VAL A 19 42.03 -4.42 -7.47
CA VAL A 19 40.88 -3.89 -8.22
C VAL A 19 39.90 -5.01 -8.59
N PHE A 20 40.38 -6.19 -8.97
CA PHE A 20 39.53 -7.35 -9.28
C PHE A 20 38.79 -7.91 -8.05
N ILE A 21 39.41 -7.86 -6.87
CA ILE A 21 38.78 -8.28 -5.61
C ILE A 21 37.69 -7.27 -5.18
N PHE A 22 37.93 -5.97 -5.38
CA PHE A 22 36.93 -4.93 -5.05
C PHE A 22 35.77 -4.86 -6.04
N THR A 23 35.95 -5.19 -7.32
CA THR A 23 34.83 -5.22 -8.30
C THR A 23 33.92 -6.44 -8.14
N SER A 24 34.35 -7.48 -7.43
CA SER A 24 33.52 -8.68 -7.17
C SER A 24 32.56 -8.52 -5.98
N MET A 25 32.60 -7.40 -5.26
CA MET A 25 31.68 -7.10 -4.15
C MET A 25 30.43 -6.32 -4.58
N CYS A 26 30.23 -6.12 -5.89
CA CYS A 26 28.98 -5.66 -6.49
C CYS A 26 28.31 -6.83 -7.24
N LEU A 27 28.02 -7.91 -6.53
CA LEU A 27 27.26 -9.03 -7.07
C LEU A 27 26.06 -9.32 -6.16
N ASN A 28 24.89 -8.94 -6.69
CA ASN A 28 23.55 -9.31 -6.26
C ASN A 28 23.16 -8.97 -4.82
N ASP A 29 22.78 -7.70 -4.61
CA ASP A 29 21.59 -7.46 -3.79
C ASP A 29 20.39 -7.75 -4.70
N LYS A 30 20.08 -9.03 -4.90
CA LYS A 30 18.69 -9.40 -5.14
C LYS A 30 18.02 -9.11 -3.82
N THR A 31 17.56 -7.87 -3.64
CA THR A 31 16.59 -7.58 -2.60
C THR A 31 15.46 -8.56 -2.83
N ASP A 32 15.40 -9.60 -2.00
CA ASP A 32 14.29 -10.53 -1.97
C ASP A 32 13.08 -9.71 -1.52
N HIS A 33 12.41 -9.10 -2.49
CA HIS A 33 11.20 -8.29 -2.29
C HIS A 33 10.02 -9.14 -1.76
N ASP A 34 10.25 -10.44 -1.60
CA ASP A 34 9.25 -11.49 -1.49
C ASP A 34 9.70 -12.59 -0.51
N ASN A 35 9.98 -12.22 0.73
CA ASN A 35 10.41 -13.16 1.77
C ASN A 35 9.25 -13.85 2.51
N PHE A 36 8.00 -13.60 2.09
CA PHE A 36 6.82 -14.19 2.71
C PHE A 36 6.45 -15.49 1.99
N THR A 37 6.68 -16.63 2.65
CA THR A 37 6.58 -17.98 2.08
C THR A 37 5.53 -18.86 2.75
N ASP A 38 4.71 -18.28 3.63
CA ASP A 38 3.69 -19.03 4.36
C ASP A 38 2.43 -19.21 3.48
N HIS A 39 2.23 -20.44 2.98
CA HIS A 39 1.15 -20.77 2.06
C HIS A 39 -0.24 -20.72 2.70
N ASP A 40 -0.36 -20.78 4.02
CA ASP A 40 -1.64 -20.73 4.72
C ASP A 40 -2.00 -19.32 5.21
N LYS A 41 -1.08 -18.36 5.03
CA LYS A 41 -1.23 -17.00 5.54
C LYS A 41 -1.18 -15.95 4.44
N PHE A 42 -1.61 -14.74 4.79
CA PHE A 42 -1.54 -13.55 3.93
C PHE A 42 -1.42 -12.30 4.80
N ILE A 43 -0.94 -11.19 4.22
CA ILE A 43 -0.99 -9.87 4.86
C ILE A 43 -2.27 -9.14 4.42
N PHE A 44 -2.94 -8.45 5.32
CA PHE A 44 -4.07 -7.57 4.95
C PHE A 44 -3.69 -6.09 5.08
N ILE A 45 -3.68 -5.39 3.95
CA ILE A 45 -3.53 -3.94 3.87
C ILE A 45 -4.89 -3.33 3.52
N ASP A 46 -5.37 -2.43 4.35
CA ASP A 46 -6.65 -1.73 4.17
C ASP A 46 -6.40 -0.24 3.89
N HIS A 47 -6.72 0.22 2.69
CA HIS A 47 -6.67 1.62 2.31
C HIS A 47 -8.09 2.18 2.23
N HIS A 48 -8.34 3.27 2.94
CA HIS A 48 -9.66 3.90 2.96
C HIS A 48 -9.57 5.42 2.96
N VAL A 49 -10.31 6.04 2.03
CA VAL A 49 -10.44 7.50 1.93
C VAL A 49 -11.81 7.93 2.43
N HIS A 50 -11.84 8.64 3.55
CA HIS A 50 -13.05 9.30 4.04
C HIS A 50 -13.07 10.78 3.66
N ILE A 51 -14.18 11.27 3.12
CA ILE A 51 -14.38 12.69 2.86
C ILE A 51 -15.62 13.18 3.61
N ASN A 52 -15.42 14.08 4.56
CA ASN A 52 -16.48 14.78 5.26
C ASN A 52 -16.62 16.21 4.72
N GLY A 53 -17.85 16.67 4.52
CA GLY A 53 -18.13 18.06 4.15
C GLY A 53 -18.87 18.82 5.24
N SER A 54 -18.52 20.07 5.47
CA SER A 54 -19.33 21.02 6.24
C SER A 54 -19.73 22.23 5.39
N MET A 55 -21.01 22.60 5.46
CA MET A 55 -21.54 23.75 4.72
C MET A 55 -20.94 25.05 5.27
N VAL A 56 -20.42 25.88 4.36
CA VAL A 56 -19.97 27.25 4.65
C VAL A 56 -20.99 28.26 4.15
N GLN A 57 -21.54 28.05 2.95
CA GLN A 57 -22.56 28.90 2.35
C GLN A 57 -23.45 28.12 1.38
N GLY A 58 -24.73 28.49 1.31
CA GLY A 58 -25.70 27.90 0.38
C GLY A 58 -26.23 26.56 0.86
N GLU A 59 -26.77 25.78 -0.08
CA GLU A 59 -27.25 24.41 0.15
C GLU A 59 -26.67 23.51 -0.95
N TYR A 60 -26.21 22.32 -0.56
CA TYR A 60 -25.61 21.36 -1.49
C TYR A 60 -25.97 19.94 -1.05
N MET A 61 -26.48 19.15 -2.00
CA MET A 61 -26.67 17.72 -1.81
C MET A 61 -25.50 16.99 -2.47
N GLY A 62 -24.58 16.50 -1.65
CA GLY A 62 -23.48 15.68 -2.13
C GLY A 62 -23.96 14.34 -2.72
N PRO A 63 -23.11 13.67 -3.51
CA PRO A 63 -23.44 12.37 -4.11
C PRO A 63 -23.66 11.28 -3.05
N MET A 64 -24.36 10.22 -3.44
CA MET A 64 -24.51 9.00 -2.65
C MET A 64 -23.68 7.89 -3.28
N ILE A 65 -22.82 7.26 -2.49
CA ILE A 65 -22.18 5.98 -2.80
C ILE A 65 -23.07 4.87 -2.23
N ASP A 66 -23.04 3.69 -2.85
CA ASP A 66 -23.81 2.52 -2.42
C ASP A 66 -23.24 1.91 -1.11
N PHE A 67 -23.25 0.58 -0.97
CA PHE A 67 -22.76 -0.14 0.21
C PHE A 67 -21.34 -0.73 0.06
N PRO A 68 -20.59 -0.87 1.17
CA PRO A 68 -19.28 -1.51 1.16
C PRO A 68 -19.41 -3.00 0.81
N THR A 69 -18.40 -3.56 0.15
CA THR A 69 -18.43 -4.96 -0.30
C THR A 69 -17.65 -5.91 0.61
N TYR A 70 -16.99 -5.39 1.65
CA TYR A 70 -16.34 -6.19 2.68
C TYR A 70 -16.38 -5.52 4.06
N SER A 71 -16.11 -6.32 5.07
CA SER A 71 -15.90 -5.91 6.46
C SER A 71 -14.76 -6.73 7.06
N TYR A 72 -13.99 -6.10 7.94
CA TYR A 72 -12.96 -6.77 8.72
C TYR A 72 -13.28 -6.66 10.21
N ASP A 73 -13.20 -7.80 10.90
CA ASP A 73 -13.41 -7.90 12.34
C ASP A 73 -12.07 -8.08 13.05
N GLU A 74 -11.66 -7.07 13.80
CA GLU A 74 -10.34 -6.99 14.45
C GLU A 74 -10.18 -8.01 15.59
N GLU A 75 -11.27 -8.38 16.28
CA GLU A 75 -11.26 -9.30 17.42
C GLU A 75 -11.06 -10.75 16.95
N THR A 76 -11.84 -11.16 15.96
CA THR A 76 -11.82 -12.52 15.41
C THR A 76 -10.80 -12.70 14.29
N LYS A 77 -10.25 -11.58 13.79
CA LYS A 77 -9.33 -11.47 12.64
C LYS A 77 -9.96 -11.94 11.34
N THR A 78 -11.28 -11.74 11.19
CA THR A 78 -12.07 -12.29 10.08
C THR A 78 -12.27 -11.25 8.99
N LEU A 79 -11.89 -11.57 7.75
CA LEU A 79 -12.18 -10.76 6.57
C LEU A 79 -13.34 -11.38 5.80
N SER A 80 -14.46 -10.65 5.72
CA SER A 80 -15.70 -11.12 5.09
C SER A 80 -16.10 -10.20 3.95
N GLY A 81 -16.55 -10.73 2.82
CA GLY A 81 -16.93 -9.87 1.69
C GLY A 81 -17.09 -10.57 0.35
N LEU A 82 -17.14 -9.76 -0.71
CA LEU A 82 -17.14 -10.20 -2.10
C LEU A 82 -15.71 -10.31 -2.62
N PHE A 83 -15.24 -11.54 -2.86
CA PHE A 83 -13.91 -11.81 -3.39
C PHE A 83 -14.02 -12.17 -4.87
N TYR A 84 -13.42 -11.33 -5.71
CA TYR A 84 -13.36 -11.54 -7.17
C TYR A 84 -12.03 -12.16 -7.62
N PHE A 85 -11.28 -12.75 -6.68
CA PHE A 85 -9.99 -13.40 -6.89
C PHE A 85 -9.94 -14.74 -6.14
N GLU A 86 -8.95 -15.57 -6.47
CA GLU A 86 -8.79 -16.89 -5.88
C GLU A 86 -7.94 -16.85 -4.60
N VAL A 87 -8.38 -17.55 -3.57
CA VAL A 87 -7.56 -17.79 -2.37
C VAL A 87 -6.80 -19.11 -2.57
N ASN A 88 -5.54 -19.00 -2.98
CA ASN A 88 -4.66 -20.15 -3.25
C ASN A 88 -3.28 -19.95 -2.57
N ASP A 89 -2.38 -20.92 -2.70
CA ASP A 89 -1.06 -20.96 -2.03
C ASP A 89 -0.10 -19.85 -2.48
N THR A 90 -0.40 -19.17 -3.60
CA THR A 90 0.38 -18.05 -4.12
C THR A 90 -0.13 -16.68 -3.66
N LEU A 91 -1.32 -16.63 -3.03
CA LEU A 91 -1.85 -15.41 -2.44
C LEU A 91 -0.96 -15.00 -1.26
N LYS A 92 -0.39 -13.80 -1.35
CA LYS A 92 0.54 -13.23 -0.37
C LYS A 92 -0.10 -12.12 0.45
N MET A 93 -0.93 -11.32 -0.20
CA MET A 93 -1.57 -10.19 0.44
C MET A 93 -2.96 -9.98 -0.14
N ILE A 94 -3.85 -9.47 0.69
CA ILE A 94 -5.11 -8.90 0.26
C ILE A 94 -5.00 -7.39 0.45
N TYR A 95 -5.31 -6.65 -0.60
CA TYR A 95 -5.39 -5.20 -0.59
C TYR A 95 -6.87 -4.81 -0.62
N GLY A 96 -7.33 -4.17 0.45
CA GLY A 96 -8.62 -3.49 0.53
C GLY A 96 -8.47 -2.05 0.07
N ASP A 97 -9.39 -1.60 -0.77
CA ASP A 97 -9.47 -0.21 -1.21
C ASP A 97 -10.90 0.31 -1.07
N GLY A 98 -11.04 1.49 -0.47
CA GLY A 98 -12.33 2.01 -0.03
C GLY A 98 -12.44 3.51 -0.07
N ARG A 99 -13.68 3.98 -0.26
CA ARG A 99 -14.04 5.38 -0.15
C ARG A 99 -15.37 5.54 0.55
N SER A 100 -15.48 6.52 1.46
CA SER A 100 -16.75 6.90 2.06
C SER A 100 -16.93 8.41 2.13
N LEU A 101 -18.20 8.83 2.15
CA LEU A 101 -18.61 10.24 2.21
C LEU A 101 -19.49 10.50 3.43
N SER A 102 -19.40 11.71 3.98
CA SER A 102 -20.30 12.17 5.04
C SER A 102 -20.55 13.68 4.99
N GLY A 103 -21.59 14.12 5.68
CA GLY A 103 -21.99 15.52 5.76
C GLY A 103 -22.32 16.10 4.38
N ALA A 104 -21.85 17.32 4.12
CA ALA A 104 -22.06 17.99 2.84
C ALA A 104 -21.26 17.37 1.68
N ALA A 105 -20.28 16.49 1.94
CA ALA A 105 -19.53 15.82 0.88
C ALA A 105 -20.36 14.71 0.21
N GLY A 106 -21.44 14.26 0.84
CA GLY A 106 -22.28 13.16 0.37
C GLY A 106 -22.53 12.12 1.45
N GLY A 107 -22.95 10.93 1.05
CA GLY A 107 -23.17 9.79 1.95
C GLY A 107 -22.78 8.46 1.32
N GLY A 108 -22.65 7.43 2.17
CA GLY A 108 -22.38 6.05 1.75
C GLY A 108 -20.90 5.68 1.67
N ALA A 109 -20.63 4.43 1.31
CA ALA A 109 -19.29 3.87 1.24
C ALA A 109 -19.21 2.79 0.16
N GLY A 110 -18.14 2.80 -0.63
CA GLY A 110 -17.85 1.78 -1.63
C GLY A 110 -16.47 1.22 -1.37
N THR A 111 -16.34 -0.10 -1.40
CA THR A 111 -15.08 -0.78 -1.14
C THR A 111 -14.87 -1.93 -2.12
N VAL A 112 -13.65 -2.45 -2.20
CA VAL A 112 -13.29 -3.59 -3.02
C VAL A 112 -12.06 -4.30 -2.44
N LEU A 113 -11.97 -5.61 -2.62
CA LEU A 113 -10.79 -6.41 -2.27
C LEU A 113 -10.07 -6.88 -3.54
N GLN A 114 -8.74 -6.86 -3.51
CA GLN A 114 -7.88 -7.46 -4.54
C GLN A 114 -6.86 -8.43 -3.91
N GLY A 115 -6.61 -9.53 -4.61
CA GLY A 115 -5.54 -10.46 -4.28
C GLY A 115 -4.21 -10.02 -4.89
N VAL A 116 -3.16 -10.03 -4.09
CA VAL A 116 -1.78 -9.72 -4.49
C VAL A 116 -0.96 -11.00 -4.39
N TYR A 117 -0.44 -11.47 -5.53
CA TYR A 117 0.27 -12.74 -5.67
C TYR A 117 1.78 -12.55 -5.92
N GLY A 118 2.21 -11.33 -6.24
CA GLY A 118 3.59 -10.98 -6.52
C GLY A 118 3.85 -9.51 -6.27
N LEU A 119 5.11 -9.18 -6.04
CA LEU A 119 5.59 -7.82 -5.79
C LEU A 119 6.65 -7.43 -6.85
N PRO A 120 6.73 -6.14 -7.25
CA PRO A 120 5.84 -5.07 -6.82
C PRO A 120 4.42 -5.22 -7.40
N TYR A 121 3.43 -4.69 -6.68
CA TYR A 121 2.03 -4.62 -7.12
C TYR A 121 1.61 -3.16 -7.25
N GLU A 122 0.91 -2.81 -8.32
CA GLU A 122 0.50 -1.43 -8.62
C GLU A 122 -1.00 -1.35 -8.88
N LYS A 123 -1.65 -0.38 -8.23
CA LYS A 123 -3.06 -0.01 -8.45
C LYS A 123 -3.21 1.49 -8.28
N ASP A 124 -3.53 2.18 -9.37
CA ASP A 124 -3.71 3.65 -9.40
C ASP A 124 -2.51 4.39 -8.79
N ALA A 125 -2.67 5.10 -7.68
CA ALA A 125 -1.59 5.81 -6.99
C ALA A 125 -0.86 4.96 -5.93
N MET A 126 -1.32 3.73 -5.67
CA MET A 126 -0.75 2.81 -4.71
C MET A 126 0.20 1.83 -5.39
N LYS A 127 1.42 1.73 -4.86
CA LYS A 127 2.38 0.70 -5.24
C LYS A 127 2.89 -0.01 -3.99
N ILE A 128 2.68 -1.31 -3.91
CA ILE A 128 3.22 -2.16 -2.87
C ILE A 128 4.57 -2.69 -3.37
N VAL A 129 5.65 -2.23 -2.75
CA VAL A 129 7.02 -2.44 -3.26
C VAL A 129 7.61 -3.75 -2.76
N SER A 130 7.49 -4.00 -1.45
CA SER A 130 8.08 -5.17 -0.80
C SER A 130 7.35 -5.49 0.50
N MET A 131 7.53 -6.71 0.96
CA MET A 131 7.14 -7.13 2.31
C MET A 131 8.19 -8.07 2.89
N ASP A 132 8.25 -8.16 4.21
CA ASP A 132 9.12 -9.10 4.92
C ASP A 132 8.34 -10.14 5.73
N SER A 133 9.07 -11.11 6.31
CA SER A 133 8.50 -12.20 7.10
C SER A 133 7.90 -11.77 8.44
N SER A 134 8.13 -10.53 8.89
CA SER A 134 7.49 -9.94 10.07
C SER A 134 6.11 -9.34 9.75
N GLY A 135 5.76 -9.31 8.47
CA GLY A 135 4.55 -8.65 7.98
C GLY A 135 4.73 -7.15 7.78
N THR A 136 5.97 -6.64 7.80
CA THR A 136 6.23 -5.23 7.47
C THR A 136 6.08 -5.04 5.97
N VAL A 137 5.36 -4.00 5.56
CA VAL A 137 5.08 -3.70 4.15
C VAL A 137 5.61 -2.30 3.80
N THR A 138 6.34 -2.22 2.70
CA THR A 138 6.82 -0.97 2.11
C THR A 138 5.97 -0.64 0.89
N MET A 139 5.44 0.58 0.86
CA MET A 139 4.56 1.09 -0.18
C MET A 139 5.06 2.45 -0.68
N GLU A 140 4.75 2.77 -1.93
CA GLU A 140 4.77 4.12 -2.46
C GLU A 140 3.33 4.57 -2.70
N TYR A 141 2.96 5.73 -2.14
CA TYR A 141 1.63 6.29 -2.28
C TYR A 141 1.72 7.81 -2.38
N ASN A 142 1.16 8.39 -3.45
CA ASN A 142 1.24 9.85 -3.71
C ASN A 142 2.68 10.43 -3.65
N ASN A 143 3.67 9.68 -4.16
CA ASN A 143 5.11 10.00 -4.12
C ASN A 143 5.75 10.00 -2.71
N GLU A 144 5.07 9.44 -1.71
CA GLU A 144 5.62 9.19 -0.38
C GLU A 144 5.94 7.71 -0.20
N THR A 145 7.09 7.39 0.39
CA THR A 145 7.40 6.03 0.83
C THR A 145 6.84 5.82 2.23
N ILE A 146 5.95 4.84 2.36
CA ILE A 146 5.27 4.47 3.60
C ILE A 146 5.75 3.06 3.99
N ILE A 147 6.21 2.90 5.23
CA ILE A 147 6.61 1.60 5.79
C ILE A 147 5.71 1.36 7.01
N LEU A 148 4.92 0.28 6.97
CA LEU A 148 4.03 -0.11 8.07
C LEU A 148 4.36 -1.51 8.55
N ARG A 149 4.66 -1.63 9.86
CA ARG A 149 4.70 -2.93 10.54
C ARG A 149 3.28 -3.46 10.76
N SER A 150 3.19 -4.74 11.09
CA SER A 150 1.93 -5.37 11.53
C SER A 150 1.27 -4.56 12.66
N GLY A 151 0.03 -4.14 12.46
CA GLY A 151 -0.77 -3.33 13.38
C GLY A 151 -0.56 -1.81 13.26
N GLU A 152 0.38 -1.34 12.45
CA GLU A 152 0.61 0.10 12.26
C GLU A 152 -0.37 0.71 11.25
N LYS A 153 -0.62 2.01 11.43
CA LYS A 153 -1.50 2.82 10.59
C LYS A 153 -0.75 4.07 10.12
N TRP A 154 -0.87 4.39 8.84
CA TRP A 154 -0.56 5.71 8.30
C TRP A 154 -1.87 6.48 8.09
N GLU A 155 -1.83 7.79 8.37
CA GLU A 155 -3.00 8.66 8.23
C GLU A 155 -2.56 10.04 7.72
N ASN A 156 -3.27 10.57 6.74
CA ASN A 156 -3.08 11.92 6.23
C ASN A 156 -4.41 12.65 6.15
N ILE A 157 -4.49 13.82 6.80
CA ILE A 157 -5.68 14.64 6.86
C ILE A 157 -5.41 15.95 6.12
N THR A 158 -6.23 16.24 5.13
CA THR A 158 -6.19 17.50 4.38
C THR A 158 -7.57 18.16 4.41
N SER A 159 -7.62 19.48 4.48
CA SER A 159 -8.87 20.23 4.40
C SER A 159 -8.80 21.31 3.35
N GLY A 160 -9.92 21.64 2.72
CA GLY A 160 -9.99 22.69 1.73
C GLY A 160 -11.41 23.15 1.45
N VAL A 161 -11.55 24.46 1.26
CA VAL A 161 -12.81 25.06 0.82
C VAL A 161 -12.97 24.86 -0.69
N ARG A 162 -14.17 24.50 -1.12
CA ARG A 162 -14.55 24.33 -2.53
C ARG A 162 -15.88 25.03 -2.80
N LYS A 163 -15.97 25.64 -3.97
CA LYS A 163 -17.21 26.21 -4.52
C LYS A 163 -17.81 25.20 -5.49
N PHE A 164 -19.09 24.90 -5.32
CA PHE A 164 -19.88 24.08 -6.21
C PHE A 164 -20.89 24.98 -6.91
N ASP A 165 -20.79 25.08 -8.24
CA ASP A 165 -21.78 25.79 -9.04
C ASP A 165 -23.00 24.89 -9.25
N LEU A 166 -24.19 25.42 -8.96
CA LEU A 166 -25.49 24.78 -9.11
C LEU A 166 -26.28 25.50 -10.19
N ALA A 167 -27.44 24.95 -10.58
CA ALA A 167 -28.23 25.51 -11.69
C ALA A 167 -28.52 27.01 -11.54
N ASP A 168 -28.94 27.46 -10.35
CA ASP A 168 -29.37 28.83 -10.09
C ASP A 168 -28.52 29.57 -9.02
N ASN A 169 -27.54 28.90 -8.41
CA ASN A 169 -26.72 29.47 -7.33
C ASN A 169 -25.38 28.73 -7.19
N TYR A 170 -24.68 28.94 -6.08
CA TYR A 170 -23.52 28.17 -5.69
C TYR A 170 -23.60 27.78 -4.22
N ALA A 171 -22.85 26.73 -3.86
CA ALA A 171 -22.56 26.37 -2.50
C ALA A 171 -21.05 26.48 -2.24
N ILE A 172 -20.69 26.82 -1.00
CA ILE A 172 -19.32 26.74 -0.50
C ILE A 172 -19.30 25.68 0.58
N VAL A 173 -18.42 24.71 0.41
CA VAL A 173 -18.27 23.57 1.33
C VAL A 173 -16.81 23.48 1.74
N ASN A 174 -16.56 23.29 3.04
CA ASN A 174 -15.26 22.89 3.54
C ASN A 174 -15.19 21.36 3.54
N LEU A 175 -14.26 20.80 2.78
CA LEU A 175 -14.05 19.36 2.68
C LEU A 175 -12.84 18.97 3.50
N THR A 176 -13.00 17.98 4.38
CA THR A 176 -11.90 17.30 5.07
C THR A 176 -11.78 15.91 4.48
N ARG A 177 -10.61 15.60 3.93
CA ARG A 177 -10.22 14.28 3.44
C ARG A 177 -9.28 13.63 4.44
N THR A 178 -9.70 12.49 4.98
CA THR A 178 -8.87 11.60 5.79
C THR A 178 -8.53 10.38 4.95
N ASP A 179 -7.24 10.21 4.72
CA ASP A 179 -6.67 9.08 4.00
C ASP A 179 -5.97 8.16 4.98
N THR A 180 -6.32 6.88 4.95
CA THR A 180 -5.85 5.92 5.94
C THR A 180 -5.34 4.68 5.23
N ILE A 181 -4.18 4.20 5.66
CA ILE A 181 -3.66 2.88 5.29
C ILE A 181 -3.35 2.12 6.58
N VAL A 182 -3.95 0.96 6.76
CA VAL A 182 -3.72 0.08 7.92
C VAL A 182 -3.07 -1.21 7.45
N ASN A 183 -2.01 -1.63 8.15
CA ASN A 183 -1.49 -2.98 8.04
C ASN A 183 -2.08 -3.81 9.18
N HIS A 184 -3.06 -4.66 8.91
CA HIS A 184 -3.66 -5.52 9.94
C HIS A 184 -2.77 -6.72 10.31
N GLY A 185 -1.62 -6.86 9.64
CA GLY A 185 -0.62 -7.88 9.89
C GLY A 185 -0.87 -9.17 9.13
N ILE A 186 -0.20 -10.23 9.58
CA ILE A 186 -0.28 -11.57 9.01
C ILE A 186 -1.52 -12.30 9.55
N LEU A 187 -2.37 -12.78 8.64
CA LEU A 187 -3.64 -13.45 8.92
C LEU A 187 -3.67 -14.84 8.30
N GLU A 188 -4.46 -15.74 8.89
CA GLU A 188 -4.71 -17.09 8.37
C GLU A 188 -5.76 -17.05 7.26
N LYS A 189 -5.56 -17.76 6.14
CA LYS A 189 -6.55 -17.87 5.05
C LYS A 189 -7.87 -18.50 5.50
N THR A 190 -7.84 -19.30 6.57
CA THR A 190 -9.04 -19.86 7.22
C THR A 190 -9.97 -18.78 7.82
N LYS A 191 -9.50 -17.55 7.95
CA LYS A 191 -10.27 -16.39 8.43
C LYS A 191 -10.95 -15.60 7.31
N ILE A 192 -10.89 -16.08 6.07
CA ILE A 192 -11.59 -15.49 4.94
C ILE A 192 -12.99 -16.09 4.82
N ILE A 193 -14.00 -15.22 4.81
CA ILE A 193 -15.39 -15.59 4.53
C ILE A 193 -15.80 -14.96 3.19
N ASN A 194 -15.83 -15.78 2.15
CA ASN A 194 -16.25 -15.34 0.82
C ASN A 194 -17.77 -15.50 0.64
N HIS A 195 -18.46 -14.42 0.29
CA HIS A 195 -19.90 -14.42 0.02
C HIS A 195 -20.27 -14.73 -1.44
N ARG A 196 -19.28 -14.96 -2.30
CA ARG A 196 -19.54 -15.41 -3.67
C ARG A 196 -20.09 -16.85 -3.64
N LYS A 197 -21.36 -16.99 -4.01
CA LYS A 197 -21.96 -18.27 -4.38
C LYS A 197 -21.51 -18.70 -5.77
#